data_AF-A0AA45WSH9-F1
#
_entry.id   AF-A0AA45WSH9-F1
#
_cell.length_a   1.000
_cell.length_b   1.000
_cell.length_c   1.000
_cell.angle_alpha   90.00
_cell.angle_beta   90.00
_cell.angle_gamma   90.00
#
_symmetry.space_group_name_H-M   'P 1'
#
loop_
_entity.id
_entity.type
_entity.pdbx_description
1 polymer ?
#
loop_
_entity_poly.entity_id
_entity_poly.type
_entity_poly.pdbx_seq_one_letter_code
_entity_poly.pdbx_strand_id
1 'polypeptide(L)' 'MENFNHISIENISKKDFLMILQALEYTGEHMHIQAFIDLKDDLIQQLTALSDVTEAELLSLMQS' A
#
# COMPACT_ATOMS: atom_id res chain seq x y z
N MET A 1 -12.65 -20.90 7.51
CA MET A 1 -12.24 -20.00 6.42
C MET A 1 -10.87 -19.51 6.77
N GLU A 2 -9.93 -19.70 5.85
CA GLU A 2 -8.49 -19.56 6.06
C GLU A 2 -8.11 -18.29 6.81
N ASN A 3 -7.13 -18.46 7.70
CA ASN A 3 -6.48 -17.41 8.46
C ASN A 3 -6.00 -16.33 7.49
N PHE A 4 -6.85 -15.35 7.20
CA PHE A 4 -6.38 -14.02 6.85
C PHE A 4 -5.56 -13.60 8.05
N ASN A 5 -4.24 -13.76 7.93
CA ASN A 5 -3.28 -13.14 8.81
C ASN A 5 -3.73 -11.70 8.92
N HIS A 6 -4.32 -11.37 10.06
CA HIS A 6 -4.62 -10.01 10.45
C HIS A 6 -3.25 -9.37 10.60
N ILE A 7 -2.67 -8.90 9.49
CA ILE A 7 -1.55 -7.99 9.51
C ILE A 7 -2.17 -6.76 10.13
N SER A 8 -2.09 -6.65 11.45
CA SER A 8 -2.43 -5.42 12.14
C SER A 8 -1.42 -4.39 11.64
N ILE A 9 -1.84 -3.62 10.63
CA ILE A 9 -1.10 -2.47 10.07
C ILE A 9 -0.77 -1.45 11.16
N GLU A 10 -1.39 -1.59 12.34
CA GLU A 10 -1.16 -0.85 13.58
C GLU A 10 0.32 -0.67 13.96
N ASN A 11 1.25 -1.52 13.48
CA ASN A 11 2.68 -1.42 13.79
C ASN A 11 3.61 -1.24 12.58
N ILE A 12 3.10 -1.02 11.36
CA ILE A 12 3.95 -0.77 10.18
C ILE A 12 4.33 0.72 10.15
N SER A 13 5.63 1.03 10.15
CA SER A 13 6.08 2.42 10.02
C SER A 13 5.73 2.97 8.64
N LYS A 14 5.52 4.29 8.52
CA LYS A 14 5.27 4.95 7.21
C LYS A 14 6.29 4.54 6.14
N LYS A 15 7.55 4.41 6.56
CA LYS A 15 8.67 4.03 5.69
C LYS A 15 8.57 2.58 5.20
N ASP A 16 8.21 1.66 6.08
CA ASP A 16 8.05 0.25 5.71
C ASP A 16 6.82 0.06 4.82
N PHE A 17 5.74 0.80 5.08
CA PHE A 17 4.56 0.79 4.22
C PHE A 17 4.88 1.36 2.82
N LEU A 18 5.66 2.46 2.75
CA LEU A 18 6.13 3.00 1.47
C LEU A 18 6.99 1.98 0.71
N MET A 19 7.87 1.27 1.43
CA MET A 19 8.70 0.22 0.84
C MET A 19 7.85 -0.93 0.27
N ILE A 20 6.77 -1.31 0.96
CA ILE A 20 5.82 -2.31 0.46
C ILE A 20 5.15 -1.81 -0.83
N LEU A 21 4.60 -0.59 -0.85
CA LEU A 21 3.96 -0.03 -2.05
C LEU A 21 4.93 0.02 -3.24
N GLN A 22 6.17 0.46 -2.99
CA GLN A 22 7.23 0.50 -4.02
C GLN A 22 7.61 -0.89 -4.51
N ALA A 23 7.67 -1.89 -3.62
CA ALA A 23 7.96 -3.27 -4.01
C ALA A 23 6.83 -3.89 -4.83
N LEU A 24 5.57 -3.60 -4.49
CA LEU A 24 4.39 -4.03 -5.25
C LEU A 24 4.39 -3.40 -6.66
N GLU A 25 4.62 -2.09 -6.74
CA GLU A 25 4.73 -1.37 -8.01
C GLU A 25 5.86 -1.90 -8.88
N TYR A 26 7.08 -1.96 -8.34
CA TYR A 26 8.26 -2.48 -9.04
C TYR A 26 8.02 -3.90 -9.55
N THR A 27 7.47 -4.78 -8.72
CA THR A 27 7.20 -6.18 -9.11
C THR A 27 6.12 -6.25 -10.18
N GLY A 28 5.03 -5.50 -10.03
CA GLY A 28 3.93 -5.46 -11.01
C GLY A 28 4.38 -4.95 -12.38
N GLU A 29 5.18 -3.89 -12.41
CA GLU A 29 5.72 -3.31 -13.65
C GLU A 29 6.75 -4.22 -14.32
N HIS A 30 7.72 -4.75 -13.55
CA HIS A 30 8.83 -5.52 -14.09
C HIS A 30 8.47 -6.97 -14.41
N MET A 31 7.56 -7.59 -13.66
CA MET A 31 7.09 -8.96 -13.92
C MET A 31 5.80 -8.99 -14.73
N HIS A 32 5.22 -7.83 -15.08
CA HIS A 32 3.95 -7.68 -15.79
C HIS A 32 2.78 -8.41 -15.09
N ILE A 33 2.77 -8.41 -13.75
CA ILE A 33 1.72 -9.03 -12.95
C ILE A 33 0.78 -7.95 -12.43
N GLN A 34 -0.33 -7.74 -13.15
CA GLN A 34 -1.33 -6.71 -12.83
C GLN A 34 -1.87 -6.82 -11.39
N ALA A 35 -2.01 -8.03 -10.85
CA ALA A 35 -2.50 -8.26 -9.49
C ALA A 35 -1.68 -7.55 -8.40
N PHE A 36 -0.39 -7.28 -8.63
CA PHE A 36 0.43 -6.51 -7.68
C PHE A 36 0.13 -5.02 -7.74
N ILE A 37 -0.15 -4.49 -8.94
CA ILE A 37 -0.59 -3.10 -9.12
C ILE A 37 -1.97 -2.91 -8.51
N ASP A 38 -2.90 -3.83 -8.78
CA ASP A 38 -4.25 -3.79 -8.22
C ASP A 38 -4.22 -3.82 -6.68
N LEU A 39 -3.34 -4.65 -6.10
CA LEU A 39 -3.17 -4.71 -4.63
C LEU A 39 -2.60 -3.40 -4.06
N LYS A 40 -1.66 -2.75 -4.76
CA LYS A 40 -1.13 -1.44 -4.36
C LYS A 40 -2.25 -0.40 -4.34
N ASP A 41 -3.06 -0.37 -5.39
CA ASP A 41 -4.14 0.59 -5.56
C ASP A 41 -5.24 0.37 -4.50
N ASP A 42 -5.61 -0.88 -4.23
CA ASP A 42 -6.56 -1.24 -3.18
C ASP A 42 -6.08 -0.81 -1.78
N LEU A 43 -4.78 -0.95 -1.50
CA LEU A 43 -4.17 -0.53 -0.23
C LEU A 43 -4.18 0.99 -0.07
N ILE A 44 -3.84 1.74 -1.12
CA ILE A 44 -3.88 3.20 -1.13
C ILE A 44 -5.32 3.69 -0.95
N GLN A 45 -6.28 3.08 -1.65
CA GLN A 45 -7.70 3.43 -1.55
C GLN A 45 -8.25 3.20 -0.13
N GLN A 46 -7.89 2.08 0.50
CA GLN A 46 -8.28 1.81 1.88
C GLN A 46 -7.67 2.81 2.86
N LEU A 47 -6.40 3.19 2.68
CA LEU A 47 -5.75 4.16 3.55
C LEU A 47 -6.33 5.56 3.40
N THR A 48 -6.51 6.03 2.16
CA THR A 48 -7.15 7.33 1.89
C THR A 48 -8.56 7.39 2.47
N ALA A 49 -9.34 6.31 2.33
CA ALA A 49 -10.66 6.20 2.97
C ALA A 49 -10.61 6.23 4.50
N LEU A 50 -9.52 5.78 5.12
CA LEU A 50 -9.32 5.82 6.57
C LEU A 50 -8.77 7.15 7.09
N SER A 51 -8.15 7.97 6.24
CA SER A 51 -7.35 9.11 6.70
C SER A 51 -7.77 10.49 6.21
N ASP A 52 -8.94 10.63 5.56
CA ASP A 52 -9.49 11.93 5.09
C ASP A 52 -8.51 12.73 4.21
N VAL A 53 -7.45 12.08 3.73
CA VAL A 53 -6.41 12.63 2.86
C VAL A 53 -6.54 12.03 1.48
N THR A 54 -6.20 12.81 0.48
CA THR A 54 -6.13 12.35 -0.90
C THR A 54 -4.93 11.42 -1.10
N GLU A 55 -4.94 10.63 -2.17
CA GLU A 55 -3.82 9.75 -2.53
C GLU A 55 -2.50 10.51 -2.70
N ALA A 56 -2.55 11.69 -3.33
CA ALA A 56 -1.38 12.55 -3.49
C ALA A 56 -0.83 13.04 -2.15
N GLU A 57 -1.72 13.40 -1.21
CA GLU A 57 -1.34 13.80 0.15
C GLU A 57 -0.80 12.62 0.95
N LEU A 58 -1.39 11.42 0.79
CA LEU A 58 -0.90 10.19 1.42
C LEU A 58 0.54 9.89 0.98
N LEU A 59 0.81 9.92 -0.32
CA LEU A 59 2.15 9.70 -0.87
C LEU A 59 3.14 10.76 -0.38
N SER A 60 2.71 12.02 -0.32
CA SER A 60 3.55 13.11 0.21
C SER A 60 3.87 12.93 1.70
N LEU A 61 2.89 12.52 2.51
CA LEU A 61 3.03 12.24 3.94
C LEU A 61 3.89 11.02 4.26
N MET A 62 4.06 10.12 3.29
CA MET A 62 4.92 8.93 3.39
C MET A 62 6.36 9.20 2.96
N GLN A 63 6.59 10.23 2.13
CA GLN A 63 7.91 10.66 1.67
C GLN A 63 8.58 11.71 2.57
N SER A 64 7.82 12.34 3.47
CA SER A 64 8.27 13.33 4.47
C SER A 64 8.79 12.69 5.75
#